data_AF-A0A238V4E4-F1
#
_entry.id   AF-A0A238V4E4-F1
#
_cell.length_a   1.000
_cell.length_b   1.000
_cell.length_c   1.000
_cell.angle_alpha   90.00
_cell.angle_beta   90.00
_cell.angle_gamma   90.00
#
_symmetry.space_group_name_H-M   'P 1'
#
loop_
_entity.id
_entity.type
_entity.pdbx_description
1 polymer ?
#
loop_
_entity_poly.entity_id
_entity_poly.type
_entity_poly.pdbx_seq_one_letter_code
_entity_poly.pdbx_strand_id
1 'polypeptide(L)'
;MSQPYGPPDRPGAWSGQPQPGPPPGPRPGPPPGPPPGPQPGPRQTSPAQQPDPEPRQRPSAFKDFFNGVGYLLRGIGWTARHPAQWLFGLIPALIVLALYAGALVLLAYRIDDLSGGVTGFADGWSDAARTSVRVVAGIALYGSALFLAIITFTAVTLLVGDPFYEAIAVRVEESQGGAPPEPDVPLLVQIGRAVKDTLILGAVALVFAIVFFACGFLPVVGQTVVPVVAALVSGYFLAGELTSIALERRGMRRRDRFARLKAHRPLAVGFGAATFVVFLIPLGAVLAMPGAVAGGTLLARERLADEPPAGAGLTSPG
;
A
#
# COMPACT_ATOMS: atom_id res chain seq x y z
N MET A 1 41.56 -63.90 23.34
CA MET A 1 40.55 -63.43 24.30
C MET A 1 39.33 -64.33 24.20
N SER A 2 38.97 -64.93 25.34
CA SER A 2 37.62 -65.37 25.74
C SER A 2 36.97 -66.58 25.05
N GLN A 3 36.99 -67.72 25.76
CA GLN A 3 36.10 -68.88 25.59
C GLN A 3 34.76 -68.71 26.35
N PRO A 4 33.73 -69.53 26.07
CA PRO A 4 32.32 -69.31 26.42
C PRO A 4 31.85 -70.10 27.66
N TYR A 5 30.68 -69.72 28.22
CA TYR A 5 29.99 -70.51 29.26
C TYR A 5 28.47 -70.23 29.26
N GLY A 6 27.64 -71.21 28.86
CA GLY A 6 26.31 -71.47 29.47
C GLY A 6 26.50 -72.43 30.67
N PRO A 7 25.49 -72.90 31.46
CA PRO A 7 24.03 -73.05 31.25
C PRO A 7 23.26 -72.67 32.57
N PRO A 8 22.17 -73.31 33.09
CA PRO A 8 21.18 -74.26 32.55
C PRO A 8 19.69 -73.98 32.87
N ASP A 9 18.84 -74.75 32.18
CA ASP A 9 17.41 -74.96 32.38
C ASP A 9 17.01 -75.43 33.80
N ARG A 10 15.81 -75.02 34.24
CA ARG A 10 15.17 -75.53 35.46
C ARG A 10 14.05 -76.53 35.15
N PRO A 11 13.87 -77.57 36.01
CA PRO A 11 13.02 -78.71 35.73
C PRO A 11 11.59 -78.56 36.25
N GLY A 12 10.72 -79.40 35.70
CA GLY A 12 9.29 -79.43 35.96
C GLY A 12 8.86 -79.85 37.37
N ALA A 13 7.64 -79.45 37.70
CA ALA A 13 6.87 -79.96 38.83
C ALA A 13 5.49 -80.36 38.32
N TRP A 14 5.22 -81.67 38.39
CA TRP A 14 3.90 -82.28 38.24
C TRP A 14 3.45 -82.77 39.62
N SER A 15 2.28 -82.33 40.09
CA SER A 15 1.46 -83.09 41.03
C SER A 15 0.04 -82.51 41.18
N GLY A 16 -0.95 -83.32 40.77
CA GLY A 16 -2.19 -83.55 41.52
C GLY A 16 -3.32 -82.51 41.48
N GLN A 17 -4.22 -82.63 40.51
CA GLN A 17 -5.65 -82.29 40.71
C GLN A 17 -6.54 -83.29 39.94
N PRO A 18 -7.61 -83.81 40.57
CA PRO A 18 -8.52 -84.79 39.97
C PRO A 18 -9.45 -84.18 38.90
N GLN A 19 -9.75 -84.99 37.88
CA GLN A 19 -10.61 -84.68 36.73
C GLN A 19 -12.08 -84.47 37.16
N PRO A 20 -12.74 -83.35 36.83
CA PRO A 20 -14.19 -83.20 37.00
C PRO A 20 -14.94 -84.03 35.95
N GLY A 21 -15.98 -84.75 36.37
CA GLY A 21 -16.88 -85.49 35.47
C GLY A 21 -17.65 -84.59 34.49
N PRO A 22 -18.21 -85.16 33.42
CA PRO A 22 -18.89 -84.37 32.38
C PRO A 22 -20.14 -83.66 32.91
N PRO A 23 -20.41 -82.41 32.49
CA PRO A 23 -21.61 -81.68 32.88
C PRO A 23 -22.87 -82.33 32.27
N PRO A 24 -24.02 -82.27 32.97
CA PRO A 24 -25.29 -82.77 32.45
C PRO A 24 -25.72 -82.02 31.19
N GLY A 25 -26.27 -82.76 30.22
CA GLY A 25 -26.71 -82.23 28.93
C GLY A 25 -27.81 -81.16 29.06
N PRO A 26 -27.92 -80.24 28.08
CA PRO A 26 -28.84 -79.11 28.14
C PRO A 26 -30.30 -79.56 28.14
N ARG A 27 -31.09 -78.96 29.05
CA ARG A 27 -32.55 -79.09 29.07
C ARG A 27 -33.15 -78.44 27.81
N PRO A 28 -34.20 -79.01 27.20
CA PRO A 28 -34.89 -78.38 26.07
C PRO A 28 -35.47 -77.03 26.51
N GLY A 29 -35.15 -75.99 25.73
CA GLY A 29 -35.59 -74.62 25.97
C GLY A 29 -37.10 -74.42 25.70
N PRO A 30 -37.69 -73.35 26.24
CA PRO A 30 -39.09 -73.00 25.98
C PRO A 30 -39.34 -72.67 24.49
N PRO A 31 -40.59 -72.84 24.00
CA PRO A 31 -40.94 -72.59 22.61
C PRO A 31 -40.66 -71.13 22.21
N PRO A 32 -40.32 -70.87 20.93
CA PRO A 32 -39.96 -69.53 20.47
C PRO A 32 -41.13 -68.55 20.65
N GLY A 33 -40.82 -67.40 21.24
CA GLY A 33 -41.76 -66.27 21.32
C GLY A 33 -42.05 -65.67 19.93
N PRO A 34 -43.09 -64.82 19.82
CA PRO A 34 -43.42 -64.15 18.57
C PRO A 34 -42.23 -63.33 18.04
N PRO A 35 -42.12 -63.18 16.70
CA PRO A 35 -41.00 -62.47 16.10
C PRO A 35 -40.90 -61.04 16.64
N PRO A 36 -39.69 -60.53 16.92
CA PRO A 36 -39.51 -59.17 17.38
C PRO A 36 -40.06 -58.21 16.32
N GLY A 37 -40.88 -57.25 16.78
CA GLY A 37 -41.27 -56.12 15.94
C GLY A 37 -40.03 -55.37 15.43
N PRO A 38 -40.15 -54.59 14.34
CA PRO A 38 -39.03 -53.89 13.74
C PRO A 38 -38.27 -53.10 14.80
N GLN A 39 -36.99 -53.44 14.98
CA GLN A 39 -36.11 -52.70 15.88
C GLN A 39 -36.07 -51.25 15.41
N PRO A 40 -36.28 -50.25 16.29
CA PRO A 40 -35.97 -48.88 15.92
C PRO A 40 -34.50 -48.86 15.54
N GLY A 41 -34.21 -48.52 14.28
CA GLY A 41 -32.84 -48.43 13.77
C GLY A 41 -31.99 -47.53 14.68
N PRO A 42 -30.65 -47.66 14.65
CA PRO A 42 -29.78 -46.78 15.41
C PRO A 42 -30.22 -45.35 15.16
N ARG A 43 -30.56 -44.61 16.22
CA ARG A 43 -30.86 -43.17 16.11
C ARG A 43 -29.70 -42.59 15.34
N GLN A 44 -29.96 -42.17 14.10
CA GLN A 44 -29.05 -41.29 13.40
C GLN A 44 -28.99 -40.04 14.29
N THR A 45 -27.97 -39.97 15.13
CA THR A 45 -27.57 -38.70 15.71
C THR A 45 -27.34 -37.82 14.50
N SER A 46 -28.24 -36.87 14.27
CA SER A 46 -28.05 -35.84 13.25
C SER A 46 -26.60 -35.37 13.37
N PRO A 47 -25.85 -35.23 12.26
CA PRO A 47 -24.55 -34.59 12.32
C PRO A 47 -24.76 -33.31 13.12
N ALA A 48 -23.99 -33.15 14.21
CA ALA A 48 -24.04 -31.93 15.00
C ALA A 48 -23.96 -30.79 13.99
N GLN A 49 -25.06 -30.05 13.87
CA GLN A 49 -25.20 -28.99 12.89
C GLN A 49 -24.08 -28.02 13.23
N GLN A 50 -23.03 -28.02 12.40
CA GLN A 50 -21.93 -27.07 12.56
C GLN A 50 -22.60 -25.71 12.63
N PRO A 51 -22.37 -24.92 13.69
CA PRO A 51 -22.97 -23.61 13.79
C PRO A 51 -22.66 -22.88 12.48
N ASP A 52 -23.69 -22.31 11.86
CA ASP A 52 -23.53 -21.53 10.63
C ASP A 52 -22.32 -20.61 10.83
N PRO A 53 -21.38 -20.55 9.87
CA PRO A 53 -20.22 -19.69 10.00
C PRO A 53 -20.73 -18.30 10.35
N GLU A 54 -20.35 -17.80 11.54
CA GLU A 54 -20.84 -16.52 12.05
C GLU A 54 -20.76 -15.51 10.90
N PRO A 55 -21.83 -14.73 10.66
CA PRO A 55 -21.79 -13.74 9.61
C PRO A 55 -20.62 -12.81 9.91
N ARG A 56 -19.52 -12.96 9.15
CA ARG A 56 -18.31 -12.14 9.26
C ARG A 56 -18.79 -10.70 9.30
N GLN A 57 -18.77 -10.09 10.49
CA GLN A 57 -19.24 -8.73 10.68
C GLN A 57 -18.39 -7.87 9.76
N ARG A 58 -18.98 -7.44 8.63
CA ARG A 58 -18.27 -6.60 7.68
C ARG A 58 -17.82 -5.38 8.46
N PRO A 59 -16.51 -5.07 8.52
CA PRO A 59 -16.05 -3.91 9.27
C PRO A 59 -16.83 -2.69 8.80
N SER A 60 -17.30 -1.89 9.76
CA SER A 60 -18.04 -0.67 9.46
C SER A 60 -17.19 0.23 8.57
N ALA A 61 -17.72 0.64 7.41
CA ALA A 61 -17.01 1.53 6.48
C ALA A 61 -16.50 2.80 7.16
N PHE A 62 -17.23 3.30 8.16
CA PHE A 62 -16.81 4.41 9.00
C PHE A 62 -15.55 4.07 9.80
N LYS A 63 -15.53 2.92 10.49
CA LYS A 63 -14.35 2.46 11.25
C LYS A 63 -13.14 2.29 10.34
N ASP A 64 -13.33 1.73 9.14
CA ASP A 64 -12.24 1.58 8.18
C ASP A 64 -11.72 2.92 7.65
N PHE A 65 -12.60 3.90 7.42
CA PHE A 65 -12.16 5.24 7.08
C PHE A 65 -11.23 5.84 8.14
N PHE A 66 -11.63 5.78 9.42
CA PHE A 66 -10.78 6.30 10.50
C PHE A 66 -9.52 5.46 10.75
N ASN A 67 -9.58 4.14 10.53
CA ASN A 67 -8.38 3.31 10.51
C ASN A 67 -7.40 3.79 9.43
N GLY A 68 -7.90 4.19 8.26
CA GLY A 68 -7.12 4.76 7.16
C GLY A 68 -6.40 6.03 7.58
N VAL A 69 -7.13 6.97 8.19
CA VAL A 69 -6.55 8.19 8.79
C VAL A 69 -5.46 7.82 9.81
N GLY A 70 -5.70 6.78 10.62
CA GLY A 70 -4.74 6.25 11.58
C GLY A 70 -3.42 5.80 10.96
N TYR A 71 -3.41 5.27 9.72
CA TYR A 71 -2.17 4.89 9.03
C TYR A 71 -1.28 6.09 8.70
N LEU A 72 -1.85 7.25 8.35
CA LEU A 72 -1.07 8.47 8.16
C LEU A 72 -0.39 8.89 9.48
N LEU A 73 -1.14 8.89 10.58
CA LEU A 73 -0.60 9.23 11.90
C LEU A 73 0.48 8.24 12.35
N ARG A 74 0.30 6.94 12.08
CA ARG A 74 1.31 5.91 12.34
C ARG A 74 2.56 6.13 11.48
N GLY A 75 2.41 6.50 10.22
CA GLY A 75 3.50 6.84 9.32
C GLY A 75 4.31 8.05 9.81
N ILE A 76 3.63 9.16 10.15
CA ILE A 76 4.25 10.34 10.75
C ILE A 76 4.92 9.99 12.09
N GLY A 77 4.27 9.18 12.91
CA GLY A 77 4.84 8.69 14.17
C GLY A 77 6.06 7.80 13.96
N TRP A 78 6.12 7.03 12.86
CA TRP A 78 7.30 6.24 12.52
C TRP A 78 8.46 7.14 12.10
N THR A 79 8.24 8.14 11.24
CA THR A 79 9.29 9.08 10.83
C THR A 79 9.78 9.96 11.99
N ALA A 80 8.88 10.38 12.89
CA ALA A 80 9.26 11.14 14.09
C ALA A 80 10.19 10.35 15.02
N ARG A 81 10.06 9.02 15.08
CA ARG A 81 10.96 8.14 15.83
C ARG A 81 12.27 7.85 15.09
N HIS A 82 12.32 8.13 13.79
CA HIS A 82 13.48 7.92 12.92
C HIS A 82 13.87 9.23 12.22
N PRO A 83 14.36 10.25 12.95
CA PRO A 83 14.61 11.58 12.40
C PRO A 83 15.58 11.59 11.22
N ALA A 84 16.53 10.65 11.17
CA ALA A 84 17.43 10.48 10.03
C ALA A 84 16.65 10.12 8.74
N GLN A 85 15.60 9.29 8.84
CA GLN A 85 14.77 8.92 7.69
C GLN A 85 13.82 10.03 7.29
N TRP A 86 13.37 10.82 8.27
CA TRP A 86 12.63 12.03 7.98
C TRP A 86 13.49 12.99 7.14
N LEU A 87 14.67 13.37 7.65
CA LEU A 87 15.62 14.23 6.94
C LEU A 87 16.01 13.69 5.57
N PHE A 88 16.27 12.38 5.46
CA PHE A 88 16.56 11.72 4.19
C PHE A 88 15.47 11.94 3.15
N GLY A 89 14.19 11.90 3.54
CA GLY A 89 13.07 12.15 2.65
C GLY A 89 12.90 13.62 2.22
N LEU A 90 13.51 14.59 2.91
CA LEU A 90 13.54 15.99 2.47
C LEU A 90 14.68 16.29 1.48
N ILE A 91 15.70 15.42 1.39
CA ILE A 91 16.88 15.65 0.54
C ILE A 91 16.52 15.97 -0.91
N PRO A 92 15.57 15.28 -1.58
CA PRO A 92 15.18 15.61 -2.96
C PRO A 92 14.73 17.05 -3.12
N ALA A 93 13.82 17.49 -2.24
CA ALA A 93 13.30 18.85 -2.27
C ALA A 93 14.39 19.88 -2.00
N LEU A 94 15.33 19.58 -1.09
CA LEU A 94 16.46 20.46 -0.80
C LEU A 94 17.44 20.57 -1.97
N ILE A 95 17.75 19.45 -2.65
CA ILE A 95 18.61 19.43 -3.84
C ILE A 95 17.99 20.28 -4.95
N VAL A 96 16.72 20.04 -5.25
CA VAL A 96 16.00 20.76 -6.31
C VAL A 96 15.87 22.24 -5.95
N LEU A 97 15.54 22.56 -4.70
CA LEU A 97 15.49 23.94 -4.22
C LEU A 97 16.83 24.65 -4.37
N ALA A 98 17.94 24.01 -3.95
CA ALA A 98 19.28 24.56 -4.08
C ALA A 98 19.66 24.79 -5.55
N LEU A 99 19.30 23.87 -6.44
CA LEU A 99 19.55 23.98 -7.88
C LEU A 99 18.81 25.17 -8.49
N TYR A 100 17.49 25.30 -8.25
CA TYR A 100 16.70 26.42 -8.76
C TYR A 100 17.12 27.75 -8.14
N ALA A 101 17.38 27.79 -6.84
CA ALA A 101 17.88 28.97 -6.17
C ALA A 101 19.24 29.41 -6.75
N GLY A 102 20.17 28.47 -6.94
CA GLY A 102 21.46 28.72 -7.56
C GLY A 102 21.33 29.25 -8.98
N ALA A 103 20.45 28.66 -9.80
CA ALA A 103 20.18 29.12 -11.16
C ALA A 103 19.59 30.55 -11.19
N LEU A 104 18.64 30.86 -10.31
CA LEU A 104 18.05 32.19 -10.21
C LEU A 104 19.04 33.23 -9.68
N VAL A 105 19.90 32.86 -8.72
CA VAL A 105 20.97 33.73 -8.22
C VAL A 105 21.98 34.02 -9.33
N LEU A 106 22.42 32.99 -10.08
CA LEU A 106 23.30 33.17 -11.22
C LEU A 106 22.66 34.07 -12.28
N LEU A 107 21.38 33.87 -12.58
CA LEU A 107 20.63 34.71 -13.50
C LEU A 107 20.58 36.16 -13.02
N ALA A 108 20.33 36.40 -11.73
CA ALA A 108 20.34 37.73 -11.14
C ALA A 108 21.70 38.42 -11.30
N TYR A 109 22.81 37.71 -11.07
CA TYR A 109 24.15 38.26 -11.29
C TYR A 109 24.48 38.55 -12.76
N ARG A 110 23.83 37.87 -13.69
CA ARG A 110 24.04 38.04 -15.14
C ARG A 110 22.94 38.88 -15.81
N ILE A 111 22.01 39.45 -15.04
CA ILE A 111 20.78 40.04 -15.59
C ILE A 111 21.05 41.28 -16.43
N ASP A 112 22.05 42.09 -16.05
CA ASP A 112 22.42 43.30 -16.79
C ASP A 112 23.03 42.95 -18.16
N ASP A 113 23.91 41.96 -18.21
CA ASP A 113 24.51 41.49 -19.46
C ASP A 113 23.46 40.85 -20.38
N LEU A 114 22.57 40.03 -19.82
CA LEU A 114 21.52 39.36 -20.59
C LEU A 114 20.48 40.35 -21.10
N SER A 115 20.02 41.28 -20.25
CA SER A 115 19.10 42.34 -20.65
C SER A 115 19.74 43.25 -21.70
N GLY A 116 21.02 43.60 -21.55
CA GLY A 116 21.79 44.33 -22.55
C GLY A 116 21.86 43.59 -23.89
N GLY A 117 22.13 42.28 -23.87
CA GLY A 117 22.21 41.46 -25.08
C GLY A 117 20.88 41.35 -25.83
N VAL A 118 19.76 41.13 -25.14
CA VAL A 118 18.44 41.04 -25.80
C VAL A 118 17.87 42.40 -26.20
N THR A 119 18.40 43.50 -25.64
CA THR A 119 17.99 44.88 -25.96
C THR A 119 18.99 45.62 -26.84
N GLY A 120 19.89 44.91 -27.54
CA GLY A 120 20.91 45.53 -28.40
C GLY A 120 20.35 46.46 -29.48
N PHE A 121 19.10 46.27 -29.90
CA PHE A 121 18.40 47.20 -30.81
C PHE A 121 18.21 48.61 -30.24
N ALA A 122 18.25 48.77 -28.91
CA ALA A 122 18.07 50.03 -28.20
C ALA A 122 19.42 50.73 -27.87
N ASP A 123 20.55 50.20 -28.33
CA ASP A 123 21.87 50.74 -28.00
C ASP A 123 22.12 52.15 -28.53
N GLY A 124 21.46 52.54 -29.62
CA GLY A 124 21.51 53.89 -30.19
C GLY A 124 20.50 54.86 -29.61
N TRP A 125 19.67 54.45 -28.63
CA TRP A 125 18.65 55.31 -28.04
C TRP A 125 19.24 56.24 -26.98
N SER A 126 18.48 57.26 -26.56
CA SER A 126 18.85 58.10 -25.41
C SER A 126 19.04 57.25 -24.14
N ASP A 127 19.97 57.64 -23.26
CA ASP A 127 20.32 56.89 -22.06
C ASP A 127 19.12 56.50 -21.18
N ALA A 128 18.17 57.42 -20.99
CA ALA A 128 16.96 57.18 -20.21
C ALA A 128 16.07 56.09 -20.83
N ALA A 129 15.86 56.14 -22.15
CA ALA A 129 15.06 55.15 -22.88
C ALA A 129 15.75 53.78 -22.92
N ARG A 130 17.07 53.74 -23.18
CA ARG A 130 17.88 52.52 -23.16
C ARG A 130 17.85 51.84 -21.80
N THR A 131 18.06 52.59 -20.73
CA THR A 131 18.03 52.07 -19.35
C THR A 131 16.65 51.52 -19.01
N SER A 132 15.59 52.24 -19.36
CA SER A 132 14.21 51.81 -19.10
C SER A 132 13.89 50.47 -19.77
N VAL A 133 14.24 50.32 -21.05
CA VAL A 133 14.03 49.07 -21.80
C VAL A 133 14.85 47.92 -21.21
N ARG A 134 16.10 48.16 -20.80
CA ARG A 134 16.96 47.16 -20.15
C ARG A 134 16.40 46.69 -18.82
N VAL A 135 15.92 47.61 -17.97
CA VAL A 135 15.29 47.25 -16.69
C VAL A 135 14.04 46.40 -16.92
N VAL A 136 13.17 46.81 -17.84
CA VAL A 136 11.95 46.04 -18.18
C VAL A 136 12.32 44.65 -18.72
N ALA A 137 13.31 44.56 -19.60
CA ALA A 137 13.80 43.28 -20.11
C ALA A 137 14.39 42.40 -18.98
N GLY A 138 15.15 42.97 -18.06
CA GLY A 138 15.67 42.26 -16.88
C GLY A 138 14.56 41.71 -15.99
N ILE A 139 13.54 42.53 -15.69
CA ILE A 139 12.35 42.09 -14.93
C ILE A 139 11.62 40.97 -15.67
N ALA A 140 11.42 41.10 -16.98
CA ALA A 140 10.76 40.09 -17.79
C ALA A 140 11.54 38.78 -17.83
N LEU A 141 12.86 38.82 -18.00
CA LEU A 141 13.74 37.65 -18.01
C LEU A 141 13.72 36.94 -16.64
N TYR A 142 13.95 37.68 -15.57
CA TYR A 142 13.95 37.12 -14.22
C TYR A 142 12.58 36.60 -13.82
N GLY A 143 11.51 37.36 -14.09
CA GLY A 143 10.13 36.96 -13.83
C GLY A 143 9.73 35.71 -14.60
N SER A 144 10.13 35.60 -15.87
CA SER A 144 9.87 34.41 -16.69
C SER A 144 10.62 33.20 -16.15
N ALA A 145 11.90 33.35 -15.77
CA ALA A 145 12.68 32.28 -15.18
C ALA A 145 12.12 31.83 -13.83
N LEU A 146 11.69 32.77 -12.98
CA LEU A 146 11.05 32.48 -11.71
C LEU A 146 9.72 31.75 -11.91
N PHE A 147 8.91 32.19 -12.86
CA PHE A 147 7.65 31.53 -13.21
C PHE A 147 7.88 30.10 -13.72
N LEU A 148 8.84 29.91 -14.63
CA LEU A 148 9.26 28.58 -15.08
C LEU A 148 9.75 27.72 -13.92
N ALA A 149 10.55 28.30 -13.02
CA ALA A 149 11.06 27.62 -11.84
C ALA A 149 9.90 27.12 -10.97
N ILE A 150 8.92 27.96 -10.66
CA ILE A 150 7.75 27.59 -9.85
C ILE A 150 6.97 26.43 -10.49
N ILE A 151 6.70 26.48 -11.80
CA ILE A 151 5.92 25.45 -12.49
C ILE A 151 6.68 24.12 -12.57
N THR A 152 7.99 24.18 -12.85
CA THR A 152 8.81 22.99 -13.06
C THR A 152 9.36 22.40 -11.76
N PHE A 153 9.45 23.18 -10.69
CA PHE A 153 9.99 22.76 -9.39
C PHE A 153 9.29 21.52 -8.86
N THR A 154 7.95 21.49 -8.85
CA THR A 154 7.20 20.33 -8.36
C THR A 154 7.48 19.08 -9.20
N ALA A 155 7.45 19.20 -10.54
CA ALA A 155 7.70 18.08 -11.43
C ALA A 155 9.12 17.51 -11.26
N VAL A 156 10.14 18.37 -11.17
CA VAL A 156 11.53 17.96 -10.97
C VAL A 156 11.72 17.37 -9.57
N THR A 157 11.10 17.94 -8.53
CA THR A 157 11.18 17.42 -7.16
C THR A 157 10.61 16.02 -7.05
N LEU A 158 9.47 15.75 -7.69
CA LEU A 158 8.88 14.41 -7.73
C LEU A 158 9.80 13.43 -8.45
N LEU A 159 10.31 13.80 -9.62
CA LEU A 159 11.22 12.94 -10.41
C LEU A 159 12.49 12.56 -9.64
N VAL A 160 13.05 13.50 -8.86
CA VAL A 160 14.23 13.25 -8.02
C VAL A 160 13.86 12.49 -6.74
N GLY A 161 12.62 12.61 -6.28
CA GLY A 161 12.13 12.08 -5.02
C GLY A 161 11.91 10.57 -4.99
N ASP A 162 11.45 9.98 -6.09
CA ASP A 162 11.10 8.56 -6.20
C ASP A 162 12.10 7.60 -5.52
N PRO A 163 13.42 7.62 -5.83
CA PRO A 163 14.36 6.70 -5.21
C PRO A 163 14.49 6.88 -3.68
N PHE A 164 14.30 8.09 -3.17
CA PHE A 164 14.35 8.36 -1.73
C PHE A 164 13.10 7.84 -1.03
N TYR A 165 11.94 7.99 -1.67
CA TYR A 165 10.67 7.48 -1.14
C TYR A 165 10.60 5.95 -1.17
N GLU A 166 11.10 5.31 -2.22
CA GLU A 166 11.28 3.85 -2.26
C GLU A 166 12.20 3.36 -1.13
N ALA A 167 13.33 4.03 -0.94
CA ALA A 167 14.29 3.73 0.12
C ALA A 167 13.68 3.89 1.53
N ILE A 168 12.78 4.85 1.75
CA ILE A 168 12.04 4.98 3.01
C ILE A 168 11.07 3.82 3.19
N ALA A 169 10.31 3.46 2.14
CA ALA A 169 9.37 2.34 2.20
C ALA A 169 10.08 1.02 2.55
N VAL A 170 11.27 0.77 1.99
CA VAL A 170 12.09 -0.40 2.34
C VAL A 170 12.44 -0.43 3.83
N ARG A 171 12.92 0.69 4.38
CA ARG A 171 13.29 0.78 5.80
C ARG A 171 12.09 0.63 6.73
N VAL A 172 10.92 1.09 6.29
CA VAL A 172 9.66 0.84 7.00
C VAL A 172 9.36 -0.65 6.99
N GLU A 173 9.40 -1.33 5.85
CA GLU A 173 9.20 -2.78 5.75
C GLU A 173 10.20 -3.58 6.61
N GLU A 174 11.49 -3.20 6.58
CA GLU A 174 12.53 -3.80 7.43
C GLU A 174 12.18 -3.68 8.91
N SER A 175 11.72 -2.50 9.36
CA SER A 175 11.29 -2.27 10.74
C SER A 175 10.06 -3.09 11.15
N GLN A 176 9.31 -3.63 10.20
CA GLN A 176 8.07 -4.40 10.45
C GLN A 176 8.25 -5.92 10.28
N GLY A 177 9.48 -6.42 10.11
CA GLY A 177 9.77 -7.84 9.98
C GLY A 177 10.31 -8.25 8.61
N GLY A 178 10.93 -7.33 7.88
CA GLY A 178 11.68 -7.61 6.65
C GLY A 178 10.99 -7.12 5.38
N ALA A 179 11.81 -6.62 4.45
CA ALA A 179 11.38 -6.18 3.13
C ALA A 179 11.37 -7.34 2.13
N PRO A 180 10.35 -7.44 1.25
CA PRO A 180 10.38 -8.37 0.12
C PRO A 180 11.61 -8.12 -0.78
N PRO A 181 12.14 -9.18 -1.42
CA PRO A 181 13.23 -9.05 -2.38
C PRO A 181 12.85 -8.13 -3.54
N GLU A 182 13.85 -7.54 -4.18
CA GLU A 182 13.59 -6.68 -5.34
C GLU A 182 12.96 -7.48 -6.49
N PRO A 183 11.92 -6.94 -7.15
CA PRO A 183 11.33 -7.57 -8.32
C PRO A 183 12.34 -7.69 -9.46
N ASP A 184 12.58 -8.91 -9.93
CA ASP A 184 13.41 -9.17 -11.12
C ASP A 184 12.61 -8.88 -12.41
N VAL A 185 12.54 -7.61 -12.78
CA VAL A 185 11.83 -7.14 -13.98
C VAL A 185 12.80 -6.43 -14.93
N PRO A 186 12.85 -6.76 -16.23
CA PRO A 186 13.74 -6.09 -17.18
C PRO A 186 13.45 -4.58 -17.26
N LEU A 187 14.51 -3.76 -17.23
CA LEU A 187 14.42 -2.29 -17.20
C LEU A 187 13.56 -1.71 -18.33
N LEU A 188 13.65 -2.27 -19.55
CA LEU A 188 12.84 -1.81 -20.69
C LEU A 188 11.33 -2.01 -20.46
N VAL A 189 10.95 -3.12 -19.81
CA VAL A 189 9.55 -3.43 -19.46
C VAL A 189 9.07 -2.50 -18.34
N GLN A 190 9.95 -2.18 -17.39
CA GLN A 190 9.67 -1.21 -16.32
C GLN A 190 9.41 0.19 -16.90
N ILE A 191 10.26 0.68 -17.80
CA ILE A 191 10.08 1.99 -18.47
C ILE A 191 8.76 2.01 -19.25
N GLY A 192 8.51 1.00 -20.09
CA GLY A 192 7.28 0.96 -20.90
C GLY A 192 6.02 0.91 -20.04
N ARG A 193 6.07 0.21 -18.90
CA ARG A 193 4.97 0.17 -17.93
C ARG A 193 4.79 1.52 -17.22
N ALA A 194 5.88 2.13 -16.75
CA ALA A 194 5.85 3.43 -16.07
C ALA A 194 5.25 4.53 -16.96
N VAL A 195 5.71 4.64 -18.21
CA VAL A 195 5.18 5.62 -19.18
C VAL A 195 3.68 5.44 -19.39
N LYS A 196 3.25 4.19 -19.62
CA LYS A 196 1.83 3.87 -19.81
C LYS A 196 1.01 4.21 -18.56
N ASP A 197 1.53 3.90 -17.38
CA ASP A 197 0.84 4.13 -16.12
C ASP A 197 0.71 5.63 -15.82
N THR A 198 1.76 6.42 -16.05
CA THR A 198 1.74 7.89 -15.95
C THR A 198 0.74 8.51 -16.93
N LEU A 199 0.71 8.06 -18.19
CA LEU A 199 -0.25 8.55 -19.18
C LEU A 199 -1.70 8.23 -18.80
N ILE A 200 -1.99 6.99 -18.38
CA ILE A 200 -3.34 6.61 -17.97
C ILE A 200 -3.76 7.38 -16.72
N LEU A 201 -2.88 7.49 -15.72
CA LEU A 201 -3.19 8.21 -14.49
C LEU A 201 -3.38 9.71 -14.74
N GLY A 202 -2.53 10.31 -15.57
CA GLY A 202 -2.67 11.70 -16.00
C GLY A 202 -3.97 11.96 -16.76
N ALA A 203 -4.36 11.07 -17.68
CA ALA A 203 -5.64 11.18 -18.39
C ALA A 203 -6.84 11.08 -17.44
N VAL A 204 -6.80 10.13 -16.49
CA VAL A 204 -7.86 9.98 -15.47
C VAL A 204 -7.93 11.21 -14.58
N ALA A 205 -6.79 11.74 -14.12
CA ALA A 205 -6.73 12.95 -13.32
C ALA A 205 -7.28 14.16 -14.08
N LEU A 206 -6.95 14.30 -15.37
CA LEU A 206 -7.49 15.36 -16.22
C LEU A 206 -9.00 15.28 -16.37
N VAL A 207 -9.56 14.09 -16.56
CA VAL A 207 -11.01 13.88 -16.63
C VAL A 207 -11.68 14.31 -15.32
N PHE A 208 -11.17 13.87 -14.16
CA PHE A 208 -11.70 14.31 -12.87
C PHE A 208 -11.55 15.82 -12.65
N ALA A 209 -10.44 16.41 -13.06
CA ALA A 209 -10.22 17.86 -12.97
C ALA A 209 -11.27 18.63 -13.78
N ILE A 210 -11.54 18.22 -15.02
CA ILE A 210 -12.57 18.83 -15.87
C ILE A 210 -13.96 18.66 -15.25
N VAL A 211 -14.28 17.46 -14.76
CA VAL A 211 -15.58 17.19 -14.11
C VAL A 211 -15.76 18.05 -12.86
N PHE A 212 -14.78 18.11 -11.96
CA PHE A 212 -14.88 18.91 -10.74
C PHE A 212 -14.87 20.41 -11.04
N PHE A 213 -14.12 20.86 -12.04
CA PHE A 213 -14.16 22.25 -12.51
C PHE A 213 -15.56 22.62 -13.00
N ALA A 214 -16.17 21.78 -13.84
CA ALA A 214 -17.54 21.98 -14.30
C ALA A 214 -18.56 21.96 -13.15
N CYS A 215 -18.42 21.01 -12.22
CA CYS A 215 -19.29 20.94 -11.03
C CYS A 215 -19.12 22.15 -10.09
N GLY A 216 -17.96 22.80 -10.11
CA GLY A 216 -17.68 24.01 -9.33
C GLY A 216 -18.56 25.22 -9.68
N PHE A 217 -19.18 25.21 -10.87
CA PHE A 217 -20.12 26.25 -11.30
C PHE A 217 -21.54 26.09 -10.73
N LEU A 218 -21.85 24.96 -10.08
CA LEU A 218 -23.16 24.82 -9.41
C LEU A 218 -23.20 25.75 -8.19
N PRO A 219 -24.16 26.68 -8.09
CA PRO A 219 -24.27 27.57 -6.95
C PRO A 219 -24.51 26.75 -5.66
N VAL A 220 -23.89 27.18 -4.56
CA VAL A 220 -23.88 26.51 -3.25
C VAL A 220 -23.16 25.15 -3.25
N VAL A 221 -23.57 24.19 -4.08
CA VAL A 221 -23.01 22.83 -4.13
C VAL A 221 -21.56 22.81 -4.62
N GLY A 222 -21.25 23.60 -5.66
CA GLY A 222 -19.93 23.69 -6.28
C GLY A 222 -18.85 24.21 -5.35
N GLN A 223 -19.21 25.03 -4.36
CA GLN A 223 -18.28 25.60 -3.39
C GLN A 223 -18.22 24.82 -2.07
N THR A 224 -19.17 23.90 -1.83
CA THR A 224 -19.28 23.17 -0.55
C THR A 224 -19.00 21.68 -0.71
N VAL A 225 -19.75 20.98 -1.56
CA VAL A 225 -19.69 19.52 -1.73
C VAL A 225 -18.55 19.13 -2.67
N VAL A 226 -18.37 19.87 -3.77
CA VAL A 226 -17.37 19.52 -4.79
C VAL A 226 -15.95 19.49 -4.23
N PRO A 227 -15.48 20.46 -3.40
CA PRO A 227 -14.14 20.38 -2.81
C PRO A 227 -13.95 19.16 -1.91
N VAL A 228 -14.98 18.77 -1.15
CA VAL A 228 -14.93 17.59 -0.28
C VAL A 228 -14.84 16.33 -1.12
N VAL A 229 -15.69 16.18 -2.14
CA VAL A 229 -15.66 15.01 -3.04
C VAL A 229 -14.34 14.96 -3.81
N ALA A 230 -13.83 16.10 -4.27
CA ALA A 230 -12.54 16.20 -4.92
C ALA A 230 -11.40 15.75 -3.98
N ALA A 231 -11.41 16.18 -2.71
CA ALA A 231 -10.44 15.72 -1.72
C ALA A 231 -10.52 14.20 -1.46
N LEU A 232 -11.72 13.62 -1.41
CA LEU A 232 -11.90 12.17 -1.24
C LEU A 232 -11.41 11.38 -2.46
N VAL A 233 -11.68 11.86 -3.68
CA VAL A 233 -11.27 11.21 -4.93
C VAL A 233 -9.76 11.36 -5.15
N SER A 234 -9.23 12.57 -5.02
CA SER A 234 -7.78 12.83 -5.09
C SER A 234 -7.04 12.04 -4.00
N GLY A 235 -7.59 12.01 -2.79
CA GLY A 235 -7.10 11.19 -1.70
C GLY A 235 -7.05 9.70 -2.07
N TYR A 236 -8.11 9.14 -2.65
CA TYR A 236 -8.11 7.73 -3.09
C TYR A 236 -6.98 7.43 -4.10
N PHE A 237 -6.74 8.31 -5.06
CA PHE A 237 -5.63 8.13 -6.01
C PHE A 237 -4.26 8.26 -5.33
N LEU A 238 -4.10 9.24 -4.44
CA LEU A 238 -2.89 9.43 -3.65
C LEU A 238 -2.60 8.22 -2.75
N ALA A 239 -3.63 7.61 -2.15
CA ALA A 239 -3.49 6.36 -1.42
C ALA A 239 -2.98 5.22 -2.31
N GLY A 240 -3.48 5.14 -3.55
CA GLY A 240 -3.00 4.18 -4.54
C GLY A 240 -1.52 4.39 -4.88
N GLU A 241 -1.09 5.63 -5.05
CA GLU A 241 0.29 6.00 -5.34
C GLU A 241 1.26 5.71 -4.17
N LEU A 242 0.87 6.06 -2.94
CA LEU A 242 1.72 5.81 -1.77
C LEU A 242 1.79 4.34 -1.39
N THR A 243 0.70 3.59 -1.57
CA THR A 243 0.70 2.14 -1.34
C THR A 243 1.37 1.37 -2.47
N SER A 244 1.47 1.95 -3.68
CA SER A 244 2.05 1.24 -4.82
C SER A 244 3.48 0.78 -4.60
N ILE A 245 4.30 1.60 -3.93
CA ILE A 245 5.71 1.33 -3.66
C ILE A 245 5.89 -0.03 -2.98
N ALA A 246 5.16 -0.28 -1.90
CA ALA A 246 5.22 -1.53 -1.15
C ALA A 246 4.59 -2.72 -1.89
N LEU A 247 3.54 -2.48 -2.69
CA LEU A 247 2.84 -3.54 -3.43
C LEU A 247 3.62 -3.98 -4.68
N GLU A 248 4.33 -3.07 -5.35
CA GLU A 248 5.22 -3.37 -6.48
C GLU A 248 6.39 -4.24 -6.07
N ARG A 249 6.97 -3.98 -4.90
CA ARG A 249 8.02 -4.85 -4.32
C ARG A 249 7.56 -6.28 -4.08
N ARG A 250 6.25 -6.51 -3.93
CA ARG A 250 5.64 -7.85 -3.83
C ARG A 250 5.26 -8.44 -5.20
N GLY A 251 5.69 -7.81 -6.30
CA GLY A 251 5.40 -8.26 -7.66
C GLY A 251 3.96 -8.04 -8.12
N MET A 252 3.14 -7.28 -7.38
CA MET A 252 1.73 -7.11 -7.73
C MET A 252 1.56 -6.24 -8.97
N ARG A 253 0.77 -6.73 -9.92
CA ARG A 253 0.43 -5.98 -11.13
C ARG A 253 -0.53 -4.84 -10.78
N ARG A 254 -0.49 -3.75 -11.55
CA ARG A 254 -1.39 -2.59 -11.38
C ARG A 254 -2.87 -2.96 -11.24
N ARG A 255 -3.35 -3.92 -12.03
CA ARG A 255 -4.74 -4.39 -11.96
C ARG A 255 -5.08 -4.98 -10.59
N ASP A 256 -4.17 -5.78 -10.02
CA ASP A 256 -4.38 -6.45 -8.74
C ASP A 256 -4.31 -5.45 -7.60
N ARG A 257 -3.36 -4.51 -7.65
CA ARG A 257 -3.26 -3.38 -6.70
C ARG A 257 -4.54 -2.55 -6.69
N PHE A 258 -5.06 -2.20 -7.86
CA PHE A 258 -6.31 -1.45 -7.97
C PHE A 258 -7.52 -2.25 -7.46
N ALA A 259 -7.55 -3.56 -7.70
CA ALA A 259 -8.60 -4.43 -7.16
C ALA A 259 -8.57 -4.49 -5.62
N ARG A 260 -7.38 -4.56 -5.01
CA ARG A 260 -7.21 -4.51 -3.54
C ARG A 260 -7.65 -3.19 -2.94
N LEU A 261 -7.20 -2.10 -3.55
CA LEU A 261 -7.57 -0.75 -3.10
C LEU A 261 -9.09 -0.52 -3.23
N LYS A 262 -9.69 -1.07 -4.30
CA LYS A 262 -11.14 -1.05 -4.51
C LYS A 262 -11.90 -1.89 -3.46
N ALA A 263 -11.35 -3.03 -3.04
CA ALA A 263 -11.93 -3.85 -1.99
C ALA A 263 -11.89 -3.15 -0.62
N HIS A 264 -10.86 -2.34 -0.37
CA HIS A 264 -10.64 -1.58 0.87
C HIS A 264 -10.91 -0.09 0.72
N ARG A 265 -11.91 0.29 -0.08
CA ARG A 265 -12.21 1.69 -0.43
C ARG A 265 -12.28 2.64 0.77
N PRO A 266 -13.04 2.37 1.85
CA PRO A 266 -13.15 3.32 2.95
C PRO A 266 -11.79 3.58 3.61
N LEU A 267 -10.98 2.53 3.79
CA LEU A 267 -9.63 2.59 4.33
C LEU A 267 -8.69 3.43 3.45
N ALA A 268 -8.70 3.18 2.14
CA ALA A 268 -7.90 3.92 1.16
C ALA A 268 -8.30 5.40 1.09
N VAL A 269 -9.60 5.69 1.04
CA VAL A 269 -10.13 7.06 1.03
C VAL A 269 -9.77 7.79 2.32
N GLY A 270 -9.88 7.15 3.49
CA GLY A 270 -9.51 7.76 4.77
C GLY A 270 -8.04 8.13 4.88
N PHE A 271 -7.15 7.20 4.53
CA PHE A 271 -5.69 7.44 4.48
C PHE A 271 -5.34 8.56 3.48
N GLY A 272 -5.89 8.43 2.27
CA GLY A 272 -5.61 9.33 1.17
C GLY A 272 -6.14 10.75 1.38
N ALA A 273 -7.38 10.89 1.85
CA ALA A 273 -7.98 12.19 2.10
C ALA A 273 -7.28 12.94 3.23
N ALA A 274 -6.89 12.23 4.31
CA ALA A 274 -6.09 12.84 5.37
C ALA A 274 -4.73 13.31 4.84
N THR A 275 -4.06 12.49 4.02
CA THR A 275 -2.78 12.86 3.41
C THR A 275 -2.95 14.08 2.50
N PHE A 276 -3.98 14.08 1.65
CA PHE A 276 -4.30 15.18 0.75
C PHE A 276 -4.53 16.49 1.51
N VAL A 277 -5.33 16.46 2.58
CA VAL A 277 -5.58 17.65 3.42
C VAL A 277 -4.28 18.17 4.07
N VAL A 278 -3.42 17.28 4.56
CA VAL A 278 -2.10 17.70 5.09
C VAL A 278 -1.24 18.32 4.00
N PHE A 279 -1.32 17.83 2.77
CA PHE A 279 -0.53 18.36 1.65
C PHE A 279 -1.01 19.72 1.13
N LEU A 280 -2.27 20.10 1.43
CA LEU A 280 -2.77 21.45 1.16
C LEU A 280 -2.15 22.51 2.08
N ILE A 281 -1.63 22.11 3.25
CA ILE A 281 -0.93 23.02 4.15
C ILE A 281 0.37 23.45 3.46
N PRO A 282 0.71 24.75 3.40
CA PRO A 282 2.00 25.19 2.87
C PRO A 282 3.16 24.44 3.54
N LEU A 283 4.08 23.93 2.73
CA LEU A 283 5.18 23.02 3.14
C LEU A 283 4.74 21.64 3.67
N GLY A 284 3.44 21.42 3.89
CA GLY A 284 2.87 20.18 4.39
C GLY A 284 3.18 18.98 3.50
N ALA A 285 3.12 19.15 2.17
CA ALA A 285 3.53 18.10 1.23
C ALA A 285 4.99 17.68 1.46
N VAL A 286 5.93 18.62 1.46
CA VAL A 286 7.37 18.29 1.62
C VAL A 286 7.66 17.67 3.00
N LEU A 287 7.09 18.24 4.07
CA LEU A 287 7.35 17.79 5.43
C LEU A 287 6.66 16.47 5.78
N ALA A 288 5.44 16.26 5.29
CA ALA A 288 4.65 15.07 5.61
C ALA A 288 4.87 13.91 4.63
N MET A 289 5.42 14.14 3.42
CA MET A 289 5.66 13.08 2.43
C MET A 289 6.41 11.87 2.99
N PRO A 290 7.51 12.00 3.75
CA PRO A 290 8.18 10.83 4.35
C PRO A 290 7.25 10.02 5.26
N GLY A 291 6.41 10.71 6.06
CA GLY A 291 5.42 10.09 6.92
C GLY A 291 4.27 9.46 6.13
N ALA A 292 3.85 10.08 5.03
CA ALA A 292 2.83 9.56 4.14
C ALA A 292 3.30 8.29 3.41
N VAL A 293 4.56 8.25 2.94
CA VAL A 293 5.19 7.06 2.36
C VAL A 293 5.27 5.94 3.41
N ALA A 294 5.69 6.25 4.63
CA ALA A 294 5.69 5.27 5.72
C ALA A 294 4.28 4.75 6.05
N GLY A 295 3.28 5.64 6.12
CA GLY A 295 1.88 5.27 6.35
C GLY A 295 1.31 4.40 5.23
N GLY A 296 1.60 4.75 3.97
CA GLY A 296 1.19 3.98 2.79
C GLY A 296 1.84 2.59 2.76
N THR A 297 3.10 2.50 3.19
CA THR A 297 3.81 1.22 3.33
C THR A 297 3.18 0.34 4.41
N LEU A 298 2.90 0.88 5.60
CA LEU A 298 2.22 0.16 6.68
C LEU A 298 0.82 -0.30 6.26
N LEU A 299 0.07 0.58 5.60
CA LEU A 299 -1.27 0.27 5.07
C LEU A 299 -1.21 -0.87 4.05
N ALA A 300 -0.26 -0.79 3.11
CA ALA A 300 -0.07 -1.81 2.09
C ALA A 300 0.28 -3.17 2.71
N ARG A 301 1.26 -3.20 3.62
CA ARG A 301 1.71 -4.42 4.31
C ARG A 301 0.58 -5.07 5.09
N GLU A 302 -0.09 -4.32 5.96
CA GLU A 302 -1.02 -4.90 6.94
C GLU A 302 -2.42 -5.20 6.39
N ARG A 303 -2.84 -4.53 5.31
CA ARG A 303 -4.24 -4.58 4.85
C ARG A 303 -4.41 -4.92 3.37
N LEU A 304 -3.37 -4.79 2.55
CA LEU A 304 -3.49 -4.99 1.10
C LEU A 304 -2.65 -6.16 0.56
N ALA A 305 -1.61 -6.58 1.27
CA ALA A 305 -0.69 -7.62 0.82
C ALA A 305 -1.13 -9.07 1.14
N ASP A 306 -1.74 -9.31 2.30
CA ASP A 306 -1.94 -10.67 2.84
C ASP A 306 -3.23 -11.38 2.42
N GLU A 307 -4.03 -10.81 1.52
CA GLU A 307 -5.23 -11.48 1.05
C GLU A 307 -4.97 -12.28 -0.25
N PRO A 308 -5.58 -13.46 -0.46
CA PRO A 308 -5.61 -14.11 -1.77
C PRO A 308 -6.42 -13.28 -2.78
N PRO A 309 -6.09 -13.30 -4.09
CA PRO A 309 -6.92 -12.63 -5.09
C PRO A 309 -8.34 -13.18 -5.03
N ALA A 310 -9.35 -12.30 -5.01
CA ALA A 310 -10.74 -12.69 -5.12
C ALA A 310 -10.96 -13.37 -6.49
N GLY A 311 -10.80 -14.70 -6.52
CA GLY A 311 -10.86 -15.52 -7.74
C GLY A 311 -10.06 -16.82 -7.72
N ALA A 312 -9.15 -17.05 -6.76
CA ALA A 312 -8.29 -18.24 -6.75
C ALA A 312 -8.85 -19.46 -5.98
N GLY A 313 -10.16 -19.51 -5.71
CA GLY A 313 -10.77 -20.50 -4.81
C GLY A 313 -11.60 -21.61 -5.47
N LEU A 314 -11.46 -21.89 -6.78
CA LEU A 314 -12.34 -22.86 -7.48
C LEU A 314 -11.64 -23.93 -8.31
N THR A 315 -10.43 -24.37 -7.94
CA THR A 315 -9.89 -25.62 -8.50
C THR A 315 -9.30 -26.48 -7.40
N SER A 316 -10.14 -27.32 -6.78
CA SER A 316 -9.67 -28.54 -6.12
C SER A 316 -9.38 -29.58 -7.21
N PRO A 317 -8.18 -30.17 -7.27
CA PRO A 317 -7.97 -31.42 -7.99
C PRO A 317 -8.59 -32.55 -7.15
N GLY A 318 -9.58 -33.23 -7.72
CA GLY A 318 -9.97 -34.58 -7.30
C GLY A 318 -9.08 -35.63 -7.94
#